data_AF-A0A2N5CDA5-F1
#
_entry.id   AF-A0A2N5CDA5-F1
#
_cell.length_a   1.000
_cell.length_b   1.000
_cell.length_c   1.000
_cell.angle_alpha   90.00
_cell.angle_beta   90.00
_cell.angle_gamma   90.00
#
_symmetry.space_group_name_H-M   'P 1'
#
loop_
_entity.id
_entity.type
_entity.pdbx_description
1 polymer ?
#
loop_
_entity_poly.entity_id
_entity_poly.type
_entity_poly.pdbx_seq_one_letter_code
_entity_poly.pdbx_strand_id
1 'polypeptide(L)'
;MTDIEHDDLFRRVGYYDFRAYTQRTSNGLNQGFVLVLHHMMLGTVQSVFRAGKPQAQSAIALAMALEKLQHLVAIAAEDDLPLGSGEQSI
;
A
#
# COMPACT_ATOMS: atom_id res chain seq x y z
N MET A 1 8.70 -21.20 2.15
CA MET A 1 7.61 -20.50 1.45
C MET A 1 6.74 -19.93 2.54
N THR A 2 6.86 -18.63 2.81
CA THR A 2 6.11 -17.97 3.88
C THR A 2 4.69 -17.74 3.37
N ASP A 3 3.71 -18.42 3.97
CA ASP A 3 2.31 -18.08 3.82
C ASP A 3 2.13 -16.66 4.34
N ILE A 4 2.00 -15.70 3.43
CA ILE A 4 1.63 -14.33 3.78
C ILE A 4 0.16 -14.41 4.19
N GLU A 5 -0.11 -14.30 5.48
CA GLU A 5 -1.46 -14.39 6.01
C GLU A 5 -2.28 -13.19 5.52
N HIS A 6 -3.60 -13.35 5.39
CA HIS A 6 -4.48 -12.26 4.93
C HIS A 6 -4.35 -10.99 5.78
N ASP A 7 -3.97 -11.14 7.05
CA ASP A 7 -3.72 -10.05 8.00
C ASP A 7 -2.41 -9.29 7.71
N ASP A 8 -1.43 -9.89 7.05
CA ASP A 8 -0.23 -9.16 6.61
C ASP A 8 -0.58 -8.19 5.47
N LEU A 9 -1.53 -8.59 4.62
CA LEU A 9 -1.96 -7.81 3.46
C LEU A 9 -2.87 -6.64 3.83
N PHE A 10 -3.49 -6.65 5.02
CA PHE A 10 -4.46 -5.64 5.43
C PHE A 10 -4.20 -5.14 6.84
N ARG A 11 -4.18 -3.83 7.02
CA ARG A 11 -4.02 -3.22 8.34
C ARG A 11 -4.98 -2.05 8.50
N ARG A 12 -5.55 -1.88 9.68
CA ARG A 12 -6.37 -0.72 10.03
C ARG A 12 -5.74 0.05 11.19
N VAL A 13 -5.64 1.37 11.05
CA VAL A 13 -5.14 2.27 12.10
C VAL A 13 -6.05 3.50 12.13
N GLY A 14 -6.78 3.69 13.23
CA GLY A 14 -7.74 4.79 13.36
C GLY A 14 -8.76 4.81 12.22
N TYR A 15 -8.75 5.91 11.46
CA TYR A 15 -9.62 6.13 10.30
C TYR A 15 -9.05 5.63 8.97
N TYR A 16 -7.90 4.96 8.99
CA TYR A 16 -7.20 4.48 7.80
C TYR A 16 -7.29 2.97 7.65
N ASP A 17 -7.63 2.51 6.44
CA ASP A 17 -7.47 1.13 6.00
C ASP A 17 -6.32 1.04 4.99
N PHE A 18 -5.40 0.10 5.20
CA PHE A 18 -4.23 -0.16 4.37
C PHE A 18 -4.35 -1.54 3.74
N ARG A 19 -4.03 -1.65 2.45
CA ARG A 19 -3.95 -2.94 1.76
C ARG A 19 -2.74 -3.04 0.85
N ALA A 20 -1.86 -4.00 1.10
CA ALA A 20 -0.74 -4.32 0.23
C ALA A 20 -1.22 -5.25 -0.91
N TYR A 21 -0.75 -4.99 -2.12
CA TYR A 21 -1.02 -5.84 -3.28
C TYR A 21 0.07 -5.71 -4.34
N THR A 22 0.05 -6.62 -5.31
CA THR A 22 0.90 -6.56 -6.50
C THR A 22 0.06 -6.48 -7.76
N GLN A 23 0.53 -5.74 -8.76
CA GLN A 23 -0.07 -5.70 -10.08
C GLN A 23 1.00 -5.88 -11.16
N ARG A 24 0.65 -6.61 -12.22
CA ARG A 24 1.54 -6.79 -13.36
C ARG A 24 1.59 -5.51 -14.19
N THR A 25 2.78 -5.03 -14.49
CA THR A 25 3.03 -3.85 -15.32
C THR A 25 2.98 -4.20 -16.82
N SER A 26 2.90 -3.19 -17.67
CA SER A 26 2.86 -3.36 -19.14
C SER A 26 4.10 -4.02 -19.73
N ASN A 27 5.27 -3.90 -19.07
CA ASN A 27 6.51 -4.58 -19.43
C ASN A 27 6.63 -6.01 -18.84
N GLY A 28 5.58 -6.55 -18.24
CA GLY A 28 5.50 -7.93 -17.76
C GLY A 28 6.06 -8.19 -16.36
N LEU A 29 6.63 -7.17 -15.69
CA LEU A 29 7.12 -7.23 -14.31
C LEU A 29 5.97 -7.09 -13.29
N ASN A 30 6.25 -7.29 -12.01
CA ASN A 30 5.32 -7.14 -10.90
C ASN A 30 5.68 -5.89 -10.09
N GLN A 31 4.73 -4.98 -9.88
CA GLN A 31 4.89 -3.80 -9.04
C GLN A 31 4.11 -3.99 -7.74
N GLY A 32 4.75 -3.72 -6.61
CA GLY A 32 4.10 -3.68 -5.30
C GLY A 32 3.43 -2.32 -5.07
N PHE A 33 2.28 -2.33 -4.41
CA PHE A 33 1.49 -1.16 -4.07
C PHE A 33 0.87 -1.27 -2.69
N VAL A 34 0.57 -0.12 -2.08
CA VAL A 34 -0.28 -0.01 -0.90
C VAL A 34 -1.45 0.90 -1.23
N LEU A 35 -2.66 0.35 -1.17
CA LEU A 35 -3.90 1.11 -1.18
C LEU A 35 -4.16 1.63 0.23
N VAL A 36 -4.46 2.92 0.35
CA VAL A 36 -4.85 3.57 1.60
C VAL A 36 -6.22 4.19 1.41
N LEU A 37 -7.14 3.89 2.32
CA LEU A 37 -8.47 4.48 2.38
C LEU A 37 -8.57 5.26 3.70
N HIS A 38 -8.82 6.57 3.63
CA HIS A 38 -9.05 7.42 4.79
C HIS A 38 -10.53 7.75 4.91
N HIS A 39 -11.16 7.28 5.98
CA HIS A 39 -12.57 7.47 6.28
C HIS A 39 -12.80 8.78 7.04
N MET A 40 -13.28 9.80 6.34
CA MET A 40 -13.64 11.10 6.92
C MET A 40 -15.17 11.22 7.07
N MET A 41 -15.63 12.21 7.83
CA MET A 41 -17.07 12.43 8.04
C MET A 41 -17.86 12.64 6.74
N LEU A 42 -17.24 13.22 5.70
CA LEU A 42 -17.86 13.54 4.42
C LEU A 42 -17.62 12.48 3.33
N GLY A 43 -16.98 11.35 3.66
CA GLY A 43 -16.70 10.26 2.73
C GLY A 43 -15.29 9.68 2.88
N THR A 44 -14.89 8.86 1.91
CA THR A 44 -13.60 8.17 1.94
C THR A 44 -12.66 8.74 0.87
N VAL A 45 -11.44 9.11 1.26
CA VAL A 45 -10.36 9.46 0.33
C VAL A 45 -9.49 8.23 0.08
N GLN A 46 -9.26 7.92 -1.19
CA GLN A 46 -8.41 6.83 -1.62
C GLN A 46 -7.06 7.35 -2.11
N SER A 47 -5.97 6.68 -1.75
CA SER A 47 -4.62 6.95 -2.25
C SER A 47 -3.88 5.63 -2.51
N VAL A 48 -3.00 5.62 -3.51
CA VAL A 48 -2.21 4.44 -3.87
C VAL A 48 -0.73 4.81 -3.87
N PHE A 49 0.06 4.07 -3.10
CA PHE A 49 1.50 4.28 -2.99
C PHE A 49 2.25 3.15 -3.68
N ARG A 50 3.19 3.49 -4.57
CA ARG A 50 4.12 2.51 -5.14
C ARG A 50 5.12 2.06 -4.09
N ALA A 51 5.41 0.76 -4.08
CA ALA A 51 6.40 0.16 -3.21
C ALA A 51 7.60 -0.34 -4.03
N GLY A 52 8.74 0.34 -3.88
CA GLY A 52 9.98 -0.04 -4.55
C GLY A 52 9.89 -0.04 -6.08
N LYS A 53 10.84 -0.74 -6.72
CA LYS A 53 10.93 -0.91 -8.18
C LYS A 53 10.19 -2.18 -8.63
N PRO A 54 9.67 -2.24 -9.87
CA PRO A 54 9.09 -3.46 -10.41
C PRO A 54 10.07 -4.64 -10.36
N GLN A 55 9.57 -5.83 -10.04
CA GLN A 55 10.34 -7.06 -9.85
C GLN A 55 9.87 -8.16 -10.80
N ALA A 56 10.79 -9.03 -11.22
CA ALA A 56 10.44 -10.21 -12.02
C ALA A 56 9.55 -11.18 -11.22
N GLN A 57 9.79 -11.32 -9.92
CA GLN A 57 9.05 -12.22 -9.03
C GLN A 57 8.00 -11.45 -8.23
N SER A 58 6.74 -11.92 -8.27
CA SER A 58 5.63 -11.30 -7.54
C SER A 58 5.85 -11.28 -6.03
N ALA A 59 6.40 -12.35 -5.45
CA ALA A 59 6.68 -12.41 -4.02
C ALA A 59 7.65 -11.31 -3.53
N ILE A 60 8.64 -10.94 -4.35
CA ILE A 60 9.57 -9.85 -4.00
C ILE A 60 8.86 -8.50 -4.05
N ALA A 61 8.04 -8.26 -5.09
CA ALA A 61 7.23 -7.04 -5.18
C ALA A 61 6.23 -6.93 -4.01
N LEU A 62 5.67 -8.05 -3.58
CA LEU A 62 4.75 -8.10 -2.45
C LEU A 62 5.47 -7.83 -1.12
N ALA A 63 6.65 -8.40 -0.90
CA ALA A 63 7.46 -8.10 0.28
C ALA A 63 7.76 -6.59 0.38
N MET A 64 8.12 -5.94 -0.74
CA MET A 64 8.29 -4.48 -0.77
C MET A 64 7.00 -3.72 -0.43
N ALA A 65 5.85 -4.20 -0.90
CA ALA A 65 4.55 -3.62 -0.55
C ALA A 65 4.22 -3.75 0.93
N LEU A 66 4.55 -4.89 1.55
CA LEU A 66 4.38 -5.11 2.99
C LEU A 66 5.28 -4.20 3.82
N GLU A 67 6.55 -4.06 3.46
CA GLU A 67 7.46 -3.10 4.12
C GLU A 67 6.94 -1.65 4.01
N LYS A 68 6.45 -1.26 2.83
CA LYS A 68 5.85 0.05 2.62
C LYS A 68 4.58 0.23 3.45
N LEU A 69 3.75 -0.81 3.57
CA LEU A 69 2.54 -0.80 4.40
C LEU A 69 2.92 -0.55 5.86
N GLN A 70 3.90 -1.29 6.41
CA GLN A 70 4.36 -1.11 7.78
C GLN A 70 4.84 0.32 8.04
N HIS A 71 5.57 0.91 7.10
CA HIS A 71 6.01 2.30 7.21
C HIS A 71 4.84 3.29 7.19
N LEU A 72 3.86 3.12 6.30
CA LEU A 72 2.68 4.00 6.24
C LEU A 72 1.78 3.87 7.48
N VAL A 73 1.64 2.65 8.01
CA VAL A 73 0.93 2.37 9.27
C VAL A 73 1.62 3.06 10.45
N ALA A 74 2.95 3.03 10.52
CA ALA A 74 3.71 3.72 11.56
C ALA A 74 3.49 5.24 11.50
N ILE A 75 3.54 5.84 10.31
CA ILE A 75 3.24 7.26 10.12
C ILE A 75 1.81 7.56 10.59
N ALA A 76 0.81 6.80 10.13
CA ALA A 76 -0.60 7.00 10.49
C ALA A 76 -0.93 6.80 11.99
N ALA A 77 -0.05 6.11 12.72
CA ALA A 77 -0.21 5.91 14.16
C ALA A 77 0.35 7.09 14.97
N GLU A 78 1.32 7.83 14.42
CA GLU A 78 2.00 8.95 15.07
C GLU A 78 1.49 10.31 14.60
N ASP A 79 1.09 10.42 13.33
CA ASP A 79 0.69 11.65 12.64
C ASP A 79 -0.35 11.36 11.53
N ASP A 80 -0.94 12.40 10.94
CA ASP A 80 -1.81 12.25 9.78
C ASP A 80 -1.00 11.94 8.52
N LEU A 81 -1.45 10.96 7.74
CA LEU A 81 -0.82 10.67 6.45
C LEU A 81 -0.99 11.86 5.50
N PRO A 82 0.05 12.22 4.71
CA PRO A 82 -0.03 13.28 3.71
C PRO A 82 -0.83 12.77 2.49
N LEU A 83 -2.15 12.63 2.66
CA LEU A 83 -3.09 12.25 1.63
C LEU A 83 -3.59 13.52 0.96
N GLY A 84 -2.99 13.89 -0.20
CA GLY A 84 -3.46 15.08 -0.94
C GLY A 84 -2.43 15.81 -1.79
N SER A 85 -1.15 15.44 -1.77
CA SER A 85 -0.15 15.97 -2.72
C SER A 85 0.19 14.89 -3.72
N GLY A 86 -0.44 14.99 -4.90
CA GLY A 86 -0.52 13.92 -5.88
C GLY A 86 0.81 13.31 -6.31
N GLU A 87 0.92 12.00 -6.15
CA GLU A 87 1.26 11.17 -7.31
C GLU A 87 -0.06 10.68 -7.90
N GLN A 88 -0.70 11.59 -8.66
CA GLN A 88 -1.80 11.21 -9.53
C GLN A 88 -1.27 10.22 -10.58
N SER A 89 -2.11 9.23 -10.84
CA SER A 89 -2.00 8.22 -11.88
C SER A 89 -1.30 8.71 -13.15
N ILE A 90 -0.43 7.84 -13.70
CA ILE A 90 -0.09 7.85 -15.12
C ILE A 90 -1.33 7.41 -15.90
#